data_AF-A0AAW6NFF5-F1
#
_entry.id   AF-A0AAW6NFF5-F1
#
_cell.length_a   1.000
_cell.length_b   1.000
_cell.length_c   1.000
_cell.angle_alpha   90.00
_cell.angle_beta   90.00
_cell.angle_gamma   90.00
#
_symmetry.space_group_name_H-M   'P 1'
#
loop_
_entity.id
_entity.type
_entity.pdbx_description
1 polymer ?
#
loop_
_entity_poly.entity_id
_entity_poly.type
_entity_poly.pdbx_seq_one_letter_code
_entity_poly.pdbx_strand_id
1 'polypeptide(L)'
;MPQDAAGQVYARCPNNCAEAMAMANADVDLMRRISNPIQRNIGITRSYQELGEAMPNNWWVRLAGYVSVQGGCAMRRTQAWDAQTLGRAIVNPEQALAALGDANITIFESVFPPNKFMHECGFARLKECVERGEIDVDEDIMRGLEQIDQGNLQAGADILAEHEQVDVVQQVYDRHADVFDDLGTAEAVMPGDQTSIPIADHCTRDNLVSLGDLDIANPQDRVTYYGRLINRLKELEGH
;
A
#
# COMPACT_ATOMS: atom_id res chain seq x y z
N MET A 1 -26.48 18.29 -3.48
CA MET A 1 -25.30 17.42 -3.49
C MET A 1 -24.67 17.52 -2.10
N PRO A 2 -24.24 16.41 -1.49
CA PRO A 2 -23.52 16.46 -0.22
C PRO A 2 -22.30 17.37 -0.35
N GLN A 3 -22.06 18.20 0.66
CA GLN A 3 -20.87 19.05 0.80
C GLN A 3 -20.23 18.71 2.13
N ASP A 4 -18.90 18.60 2.18
CA ASP A 4 -18.17 18.50 3.44
C ASP A 4 -18.05 19.87 4.14
N ALA A 5 -17.39 19.88 5.30
CA ALA A 5 -17.12 21.10 6.07
C ALA A 5 -16.25 22.12 5.30
N ALA A 6 -15.54 21.68 4.26
CA ALA A 6 -14.74 22.51 3.36
C ALA A 6 -15.51 22.99 2.10
N GLY A 7 -16.78 22.59 1.95
CA GLY A 7 -17.62 22.94 0.80
C GLY A 7 -17.35 22.13 -0.47
N GLN A 8 -16.59 21.03 -0.39
CA GLN A 8 -16.27 20.16 -1.51
C GLN A 8 -17.53 19.41 -1.97
N VAL A 9 -17.83 19.49 -3.27
CA VAL A 9 -19.01 18.84 -3.87
C VAL A 9 -18.60 17.48 -4.42
N TYR A 10 -19.14 16.42 -3.83
CA TYR A 10 -18.93 15.03 -4.27
C TYR A 10 -19.89 14.67 -5.40
N ALA A 11 -19.59 15.12 -6.62
CA ALA A 11 -20.48 14.96 -7.77
C ALA A 11 -20.71 13.50 -8.20
N ARG A 12 -19.92 12.54 -7.69
CA ARG A 12 -19.93 11.13 -8.09
C ARG A 12 -20.43 10.17 -7.01
N CYS A 13 -20.66 10.64 -5.79
CA CYS A 13 -21.02 9.75 -4.69
C CYS A 13 -22.46 9.21 -4.84
N PRO A 14 -22.66 7.88 -4.89
CA PRO A 14 -23.98 7.27 -4.83
C PRO A 14 -24.70 7.59 -3.51
N ASN A 15 -26.03 7.71 -3.56
CA ASN A 15 -26.85 7.95 -2.35
C ASN A 15 -26.95 6.71 -1.45
N ASN A 16 -26.61 5.52 -1.93
CA ASN A 16 -26.65 4.27 -1.18
C ASN A 16 -25.23 3.89 -0.73
N CYS A 17 -25.03 3.53 0.53
CA CYS A 17 -23.71 3.22 1.08
C CYS A 17 -23.08 1.98 0.43
N ALA A 18 -23.86 0.95 0.14
CA ALA A 18 -23.38 -0.25 -0.55
C ALA A 18 -22.98 0.06 -1.99
N GLU A 19 -23.73 0.89 -2.72
CA GLU A 19 -23.34 1.35 -4.07
C GLU A 19 -22.07 2.21 -4.04
N ALA A 20 -21.94 3.11 -3.06
CA ALA A 20 -20.75 3.93 -2.89
C ALA A 20 -19.50 3.09 -2.58
N MET A 21 -19.63 2.09 -1.72
CA MET A 21 -18.54 1.16 -1.42
C MET A 21 -18.25 0.21 -2.58
N ALA A 22 -19.28 -0.23 -3.33
CA ALA A 22 -19.07 -0.99 -4.57
C ALA A 22 -18.30 -0.20 -5.63
N MET A 23 -18.56 1.11 -5.74
CA MET A 23 -17.78 2.00 -6.59
C MET A 23 -16.31 2.09 -6.14
N ALA A 24 -16.06 2.21 -4.83
CA ALA A 24 -14.70 2.21 -4.28
C ALA A 24 -13.97 0.87 -4.51
N ASN A 25 -14.69 -0.24 -4.37
CA ASN A 25 -14.19 -1.60 -4.60
C ASN A 25 -14.02 -1.98 -6.07
N ALA A 26 -14.52 -1.19 -7.03
CA ALA A 26 -14.48 -1.56 -8.45
C ALA A 26 -13.06 -1.84 -8.96
N ASP A 27 -12.06 -1.09 -8.48
CA ASP A 27 -10.65 -1.31 -8.84
C ASP A 27 -10.11 -2.60 -8.23
N VAL A 28 -10.42 -2.85 -6.95
CA VAL A 28 -10.07 -4.10 -6.26
C VAL A 28 -10.63 -5.31 -7.01
N ASP A 29 -11.91 -5.26 -7.37
CA ASP A 29 -12.57 -6.34 -8.11
C ASP A 29 -11.96 -6.56 -9.50
N LEU A 30 -11.48 -5.50 -10.15
CA LEU A 30 -10.75 -5.60 -11.40
C LEU A 30 -9.38 -6.26 -11.17
N MET A 31 -8.63 -5.82 -10.15
CA MET A 31 -7.29 -6.33 -9.85
C MET A 31 -7.31 -7.81 -9.43
N ARG A 32 -8.30 -8.23 -8.63
CA ARG A 32 -8.50 -9.64 -8.23
C ARG A 32 -8.60 -10.60 -9.41
N ARG A 33 -9.12 -10.13 -10.55
CA ARG A 33 -9.31 -10.95 -11.76
C ARG A 33 -8.01 -11.12 -12.58
N ILE A 34 -6.97 -10.35 -12.27
CA ILE A 34 -5.68 -10.44 -12.95
C ILE A 34 -4.81 -11.48 -12.25
N SER A 35 -4.68 -12.66 -12.87
CA SER A 35 -3.92 -13.78 -12.32
C SER A 35 -2.41 -13.51 -12.27
N ASN A 36 -1.86 -12.82 -13.27
CA ASN A 36 -0.44 -12.50 -13.31
C ASN A 36 -0.11 -11.37 -12.31
N PRO A 37 0.72 -11.61 -11.28
CA PRO A 37 0.97 -10.64 -10.22
C PRO A 37 1.69 -9.38 -10.70
N ILE A 38 2.54 -9.46 -11.73
CA ILE A 38 3.20 -8.29 -12.32
C ILE A 38 2.17 -7.41 -13.03
N GLN A 39 1.29 -8.01 -13.85
CA GLN A 39 0.22 -7.25 -14.52
C GLN A 39 -0.77 -6.65 -13.53
N ARG A 40 -1.09 -7.40 -12.45
CA ARG A 40 -1.94 -6.90 -11.36
C ARG A 40 -1.29 -5.71 -10.65
N ASN A 41 -0.02 -5.81 -10.30
CA ASN A 41 0.71 -4.72 -9.66
C ASN A 41 0.80 -3.46 -10.53
N ILE A 42 0.87 -3.57 -11.86
CA ILE A 42 0.79 -2.41 -12.76
C ILE A 42 -0.55 -1.68 -12.57
N GLY A 43 -1.66 -2.43 -12.51
CA GLY A 43 -2.98 -1.84 -12.28
C GLY A 43 -3.12 -1.23 -10.88
N ILE A 44 -2.65 -1.92 -9.83
CA ILE A 44 -2.63 -1.42 -8.45
C ILE A 44 -1.81 -0.12 -8.35
N THR A 45 -0.61 -0.10 -8.92
CA THR A 45 0.27 1.07 -8.93
C THR A 45 -0.42 2.26 -9.59
N ARG A 46 -1.07 2.03 -10.73
CA ARG A 46 -1.82 3.07 -11.43
C ARG A 46 -2.98 3.58 -10.58
N SER A 47 -3.76 2.71 -9.94
CA SER A 47 -4.85 3.11 -9.04
C SER A 47 -4.35 3.97 -7.87
N TYR A 48 -3.23 3.61 -7.24
CA TYR A 48 -2.63 4.44 -6.20
C TYR A 48 -2.11 5.78 -6.72
N GLN A 49 -1.50 5.83 -7.90
CA GLN A 49 -1.02 7.07 -8.51
C GLN A 49 -2.19 8.02 -8.80
N GLU A 50 -3.24 7.52 -9.46
CA GLU A 50 -4.44 8.31 -9.77
C GLU A 50 -5.11 8.83 -8.49
N LEU A 51 -5.22 8.00 -7.44
CA LEU A 51 -5.77 8.44 -6.16
C LEU A 51 -4.85 9.43 -5.42
N GLY A 52 -3.54 9.22 -5.47
CA GLY A 52 -2.55 10.11 -4.84
C GLY A 52 -2.49 11.49 -5.48
N GLU A 53 -2.64 11.57 -6.81
CA GLU A 53 -2.80 12.84 -7.54
C GLU A 53 -4.08 13.57 -7.11
N ALA A 54 -5.16 12.82 -6.89
CA ALA A 54 -6.45 13.37 -6.48
C ALA A 54 -6.51 13.72 -4.97
N MET A 55 -5.59 13.17 -4.17
CA MET A 55 -5.48 13.37 -2.72
C MET A 55 -4.04 13.81 -2.33
N PRO A 56 -3.55 14.96 -2.80
CA PRO A 56 -2.14 15.34 -2.65
C PRO A 56 -1.68 15.53 -1.21
N ASN A 57 -2.60 15.70 -0.25
CA ASN A 57 -2.30 15.84 1.16
C ASN A 57 -2.31 14.49 1.92
N ASN A 58 -2.77 13.41 1.31
CA ASN A 58 -2.83 12.10 1.96
C ASN A 58 -1.50 11.36 1.79
N TRP A 59 -0.58 11.56 2.73
CA TRP A 59 0.79 11.01 2.66
C TRP A 59 0.84 9.49 2.56
N TRP A 60 -0.12 8.78 3.18
CA TRP A 60 -0.17 7.33 3.08
C TRP A 60 -0.50 6.90 1.64
N VAL A 61 -1.53 7.47 1.00
CA VAL A 61 -1.91 7.12 -0.38
C VAL A 61 -0.77 7.43 -1.34
N ARG A 62 -0.12 8.59 -1.18
CA ARG A 62 1.01 8.98 -2.01
C ARG A 62 2.17 8.00 -1.88
N LEU A 63 2.54 7.65 -0.65
CA LEU A 63 3.61 6.70 -0.39
C LEU A 63 3.26 5.30 -0.93
N ALA A 64 2.01 4.86 -0.79
CA ALA A 64 1.55 3.57 -1.33
C ALA A 64 1.75 3.47 -2.86
N GLY A 65 1.59 4.58 -3.60
CA GLY A 65 1.93 4.65 -5.02
C GLY A 65 3.41 4.37 -5.30
N TYR A 66 4.32 5.03 -4.57
CA TYR A 66 5.76 4.81 -4.69
C TYR A 66 6.16 3.38 -4.29
N VAL A 67 5.68 2.89 -3.14
CA VAL A 67 5.99 1.54 -2.66
C VAL A 67 5.43 0.48 -3.62
N SER A 68 4.27 0.71 -4.23
CA SER A 68 3.70 -0.20 -5.23
C SER A 68 4.59 -0.31 -6.49
N VAL A 69 5.18 0.79 -6.97
CA VAL A 69 6.20 0.76 -8.03
C VAL A 69 7.36 -0.16 -7.63
N GLN A 70 7.86 0.01 -6.41
CA GLN A 70 9.01 -0.77 -5.92
C GLN A 70 8.68 -2.26 -5.76
N GLY A 71 7.46 -2.58 -5.31
CA GLY A 71 6.92 -3.94 -5.33
C GLY A 71 6.94 -4.54 -6.74
N GLY A 72 6.52 -3.78 -7.75
CA GLY A 72 6.59 -4.19 -9.16
C GLY A 72 8.01 -4.41 -9.67
N CYS A 73 8.95 -3.56 -9.25
CA CYS A 73 10.38 -3.71 -9.57
C CYS A 73 10.97 -4.98 -8.95
N ALA A 74 10.61 -5.29 -7.70
CA ALA A 74 10.99 -6.52 -7.01
C ALA A 74 10.44 -7.74 -7.74
N MET A 75 9.14 -7.76 -8.08
CA MET A 75 8.53 -8.86 -8.83
C MET A 75 9.20 -9.12 -10.19
N ARG A 76 9.55 -8.06 -10.94
CA ARG A 76 10.28 -8.19 -12.21
C ARG A 76 11.69 -8.75 -12.02
N ARG A 77 12.37 -8.36 -10.94
CA ARG A 77 13.68 -8.90 -10.56
C ARG A 77 13.58 -10.39 -10.21
N THR A 78 12.59 -10.77 -9.41
CA THR A 78 12.31 -12.18 -9.08
C THR A 78 12.04 -13.00 -10.34
N GLN A 79 11.25 -12.49 -11.28
CA GLN A 79 11.03 -13.15 -12.56
C GLN A 79 12.33 -13.32 -13.37
N ALA A 80 13.25 -12.36 -13.28
CA ALA A 80 14.56 -12.46 -13.93
C ALA A 80 15.50 -13.48 -13.23
N TRP A 81 15.35 -13.71 -11.91
CA TRP A 81 16.07 -14.78 -11.22
C TRP A 81 15.65 -16.17 -11.66
N ASP A 82 14.40 -16.35 -12.07
CA ASP A 82 13.98 -17.61 -12.70
C ASP A 82 14.80 -17.93 -13.96
N ALA A 83 15.32 -16.92 -14.66
CA ALA A 83 16.19 -17.13 -15.79
C ALA A 83 17.66 -17.43 -15.42
N GLN A 84 18.06 -17.33 -14.13
CA GLN A 84 19.45 -17.43 -13.68
C GLN A 84 19.66 -18.56 -12.64
N THR A 85 20.70 -19.38 -12.84
CA THR A 85 20.91 -20.63 -12.07
C THR A 85 21.22 -20.42 -10.58
N LEU A 86 21.83 -19.30 -10.18
CA LEU A 86 22.24 -19.08 -8.78
C LEU A 86 21.07 -18.65 -7.89
N GLY A 87 20.15 -17.82 -8.41
CA GLY A 87 18.99 -17.33 -7.64
C GLY A 87 18.01 -18.44 -7.27
N ARG A 88 17.78 -19.38 -8.20
CA ARG A 88 16.94 -20.58 -7.97
C ARG A 88 17.47 -21.51 -6.87
N ALA A 89 18.76 -21.45 -6.56
CA ALA A 89 19.36 -22.32 -5.53
C ALA A 89 19.04 -21.84 -4.10
N ILE A 90 18.61 -20.58 -3.95
CA ILE A 90 18.34 -19.95 -2.65
C ILE A 90 16.87 -19.55 -2.53
N VAL A 91 16.24 -19.07 -3.62
CA VAL A 91 14.85 -18.61 -3.62
C VAL A 91 14.10 -19.29 -4.75
N ASN A 92 12.94 -19.88 -4.44
CA ASN A 92 12.01 -20.33 -5.47
C ASN A 92 11.30 -19.10 -6.09
N PRO A 93 11.57 -18.74 -7.36
CA PRO A 93 11.04 -17.50 -7.93
C PRO A 93 9.51 -17.50 -8.09
N GLU A 94 8.89 -18.67 -8.30
CA GLU A 94 7.44 -18.79 -8.40
C GLU A 94 6.77 -18.51 -7.05
N GLN A 95 7.31 -19.08 -5.97
CA GLN A 95 6.80 -18.86 -4.62
C GLN A 95 7.05 -17.43 -4.15
N ALA A 96 8.24 -16.87 -4.42
CA ALA A 96 8.54 -15.46 -4.12
C ALA A 96 7.60 -14.51 -4.88
N LEU A 97 7.33 -14.79 -6.16
CA LEU A 97 6.41 -13.98 -6.95
C LEU A 97 4.96 -14.10 -6.43
N ALA A 98 4.57 -15.29 -5.96
CA ALA A 98 3.27 -15.51 -5.32
C ALA A 98 3.16 -14.75 -3.99
N ALA A 99 4.17 -14.81 -3.11
CA ALA A 99 4.21 -14.12 -1.83
C ALA A 99 4.17 -12.59 -1.99
N LEU A 100 4.99 -12.03 -2.87
CA LEU A 100 4.95 -10.60 -3.21
C LEU A 100 3.59 -10.20 -3.81
N GLY A 101 3.04 -11.06 -4.67
CA GLY A 101 1.74 -10.84 -5.28
C GLY A 101 0.58 -10.87 -4.29
N ASP A 102 0.66 -11.73 -3.26
CA ASP A 102 -0.28 -11.85 -2.15
C ASP A 102 -0.19 -10.63 -1.24
N ALA A 103 1.02 -10.19 -0.88
CA ALA A 103 1.24 -8.97 -0.09
C ALA A 103 0.62 -7.74 -0.78
N ASN A 104 0.93 -7.55 -2.06
CA ASN A 104 0.48 -6.38 -2.81
C ASN A 104 -1.05 -6.31 -2.94
N ILE A 105 -1.73 -7.44 -3.20
CA ILE A 105 -3.19 -7.43 -3.29
C ILE A 105 -3.85 -7.34 -1.91
N THR A 106 -3.28 -7.97 -0.88
CA THR A 106 -3.83 -7.91 0.49
C THR A 106 -3.84 -6.49 1.05
N ILE A 107 -2.75 -5.73 0.88
CA ILE A 107 -2.68 -4.32 1.26
C ILE A 107 -3.69 -3.49 0.46
N PHE A 108 -3.73 -3.68 -0.86
CA PHE A 108 -4.62 -2.94 -1.74
C PHE A 108 -6.09 -3.16 -1.37
N GLU A 109 -6.48 -4.39 -1.09
CA GLU A 109 -7.85 -4.74 -0.71
C GLU A 109 -8.30 -4.13 0.62
N SER A 110 -7.39 -3.96 1.57
CA SER A 110 -7.71 -3.47 2.91
C SER A 110 -7.85 -1.94 2.94
N VAL A 111 -6.82 -1.21 2.51
CA VAL A 111 -6.72 0.22 2.82
C VAL A 111 -7.11 1.12 1.65
N PHE A 112 -7.03 0.64 0.40
CA PHE A 112 -7.37 1.45 -0.78
C PHE A 112 -8.87 1.80 -0.88
N PRO A 113 -9.83 0.86 -0.75
CA PRO A 113 -11.25 1.19 -0.92
C PRO A 113 -11.77 2.25 0.06
N PRO A 114 -11.45 2.21 1.37
CA PRO A 114 -11.86 3.28 2.30
C PRO A 114 -11.27 4.65 1.92
N ASN A 115 -10.01 4.71 1.49
CA ASN A 115 -9.40 5.96 1.00
C ASN A 115 -10.09 6.48 -0.27
N LYS A 116 -10.39 5.58 -1.22
CA LYS A 116 -11.11 5.94 -2.45
C LYS A 116 -12.55 6.38 -2.16
N PHE A 117 -13.23 5.73 -1.21
CA PHE A 117 -14.54 6.16 -0.73
C PHE A 117 -14.45 7.58 -0.15
N MET A 118 -13.50 7.83 0.76
CA MET A 118 -13.31 9.14 1.36
C MET A 118 -13.05 10.22 0.30
N HIS A 119 -12.28 9.93 -0.74
CA HIS A 119 -12.06 10.84 -1.86
C HIS A 119 -13.36 11.17 -2.63
N GLU A 120 -14.12 10.13 -3.02
CA GLU A 120 -15.27 10.27 -3.91
C GLU A 120 -16.55 10.73 -3.19
N CYS A 121 -16.66 10.48 -1.88
CA CYS A 121 -17.86 10.69 -1.08
C CYS A 121 -17.67 11.55 0.18
N GLY A 122 -16.43 11.76 0.61
CA GLY A 122 -16.11 12.45 1.86
C GLY A 122 -16.13 11.55 3.08
N PHE A 123 -15.33 11.91 4.09
CA PHE A 123 -15.22 11.14 5.33
C PHE A 123 -16.53 11.11 6.12
N ALA A 124 -17.26 12.23 6.19
CA ALA A 124 -18.54 12.30 6.89
C ALA A 124 -19.54 11.25 6.38
N ARG A 125 -19.57 11.01 5.06
CA ARG A 125 -20.43 10.01 4.46
C ARG A 125 -19.95 8.59 4.76
N LEU A 126 -18.65 8.35 4.69
CA LEU A 126 -18.04 7.06 5.06
C LEU A 126 -18.41 6.68 6.50
N LYS A 127 -18.21 7.63 7.43
CA LYS A 127 -18.55 7.49 8.84
C LYS A 127 -20.03 7.18 9.06
N GLU A 128 -20.94 7.93 8.44
CA GLU A 128 -22.38 7.65 8.52
C GLU A 128 -22.71 6.22 8.06
N CYS A 129 -22.10 5.76 6.96
CA CYS A 129 -22.34 4.43 6.42
C CYS A 129 -21.85 3.31 7.34
N VAL A 130 -20.68 3.49 7.99
CA VAL A 130 -20.12 2.54 8.96
C VAL A 130 -20.96 2.54 10.26
N GLU A 131 -21.32 3.70 10.79
CA GLU A 131 -22.13 3.82 12.02
C GLU A 131 -23.54 3.21 11.87
N ARG A 132 -24.09 3.24 10.65
CA ARG A 132 -25.36 2.57 10.32
C ARG A 132 -25.23 1.06 10.07
N GLY A 133 -24.01 0.52 10.05
CA GLY A 133 -23.72 -0.88 9.75
C GLY A 133 -24.04 -1.28 8.31
N GLU A 134 -24.07 -0.33 7.37
CA GLU A 134 -24.35 -0.61 5.95
C GLU A 134 -23.11 -1.11 5.20
N ILE A 135 -21.93 -0.78 5.72
CA ILE A 135 -20.62 -1.23 5.26
C ILE A 135 -19.75 -1.52 6.48
N ASP A 136 -18.74 -2.37 6.30
CA ASP A 136 -17.78 -2.72 7.34
C ASP A 136 -16.40 -2.17 6.95
N VAL A 137 -15.78 -1.43 7.86
CA VAL A 137 -14.45 -0.85 7.71
C VAL A 137 -13.77 -0.95 9.06
N ASP A 138 -12.51 -1.40 9.06
CA ASP A 138 -11.72 -1.54 10.26
C ASP A 138 -11.63 -0.22 11.07
N GLU A 139 -11.69 -0.33 12.40
CA GLU A 139 -11.70 0.82 13.30
C GLU A 139 -10.41 1.66 13.17
N ASP A 140 -9.26 1.02 12.99
CA ASP A 140 -7.99 1.74 12.85
C ASP A 140 -7.90 2.45 11.50
N ILE A 141 -8.47 1.87 10.44
CA ILE A 141 -8.63 2.57 9.16
C ILE A 141 -9.53 3.80 9.34
N MET A 142 -10.68 3.65 9.99
CA MET A 142 -11.58 4.78 10.26
C MET A 142 -10.91 5.88 11.08
N ARG A 143 -10.11 5.50 12.09
CA ARG A 143 -9.35 6.44 12.92
C ARG A 143 -8.28 7.18 12.10
N GLY A 144 -7.54 6.48 11.25
CA GLY A 144 -6.54 7.08 10.37
C GLY A 144 -7.14 8.06 9.38
N LEU A 145 -8.26 7.69 8.76
CA LEU A 145 -9.00 8.55 7.83
C LEU A 145 -9.59 9.79 8.52
N GLU A 146 -10.11 9.65 9.75
CA GLU A 146 -10.60 10.79 10.54
C GLU A 146 -9.48 11.81 10.83
N GLN A 147 -8.27 11.34 11.17
CA GLN A 147 -7.12 12.23 11.36
C GLN A 147 -6.76 12.97 10.06
N ILE A 148 -6.81 12.30 8.91
CA ILE A 148 -6.54 12.92 7.61
C ILE A 148 -7.60 13.99 7.28
N ASP A 149 -8.88 13.69 7.48
CA ASP A 149 -10.01 14.62 7.28
C ASP A 149 -9.88 15.87 8.17
N GLN A 150 -9.39 15.70 9.40
CA GLN A 150 -9.13 16.78 10.35
C GLN A 150 -7.85 17.58 10.06
N GLY A 151 -7.08 17.23 9.03
CA GLY A 151 -5.83 17.88 8.66
C GLY A 151 -4.60 17.39 9.45
N ASN A 152 -4.74 16.37 10.30
CA ASN A 152 -3.63 15.72 11.02
C ASN A 152 -2.97 14.64 10.14
N LEU A 153 -2.49 15.06 8.97
CA LEU A 153 -2.08 14.17 7.86
C LEU A 153 -1.02 13.13 8.26
N GLN A 154 -0.02 13.54 9.05
CA GLN A 154 1.03 12.63 9.53
C GLN A 154 0.45 11.56 10.47
N ALA A 155 -0.32 11.99 11.48
CA ALA A 155 -0.89 11.07 12.46
C ALA A 155 -1.82 10.04 11.80
N GLY A 156 -2.63 10.49 10.84
CA GLY A 156 -3.47 9.57 10.07
C GLY A 156 -2.66 8.60 9.21
N ALA A 157 -1.60 9.07 8.55
CA ALA A 157 -0.72 8.20 7.78
C ALA A 157 0.02 7.17 8.65
N ASP A 158 0.47 7.56 9.85
CA ASP A 158 1.12 6.66 10.80
C ASP A 158 0.16 5.57 11.30
N ILE A 159 -1.10 5.93 11.61
CA ILE A 159 -2.13 4.95 12.01
C ILE A 159 -2.42 3.95 10.89
N LEU A 160 -2.61 4.44 9.65
CA LEU A 160 -2.85 3.55 8.50
C LEU A 160 -1.66 2.62 8.24
N ALA A 161 -0.44 3.13 8.40
CA ALA A 161 0.77 2.34 8.26
C ALA A 161 0.89 1.25 9.33
N GLU A 162 0.57 1.59 10.58
CA GLU A 162 0.59 0.63 11.68
C GLU A 162 -0.40 -0.51 11.43
N HIS A 163 -1.65 -0.19 11.13
CA HIS A 163 -2.68 -1.18 10.80
C HIS A 163 -2.25 -2.06 9.60
N GLU A 164 -1.76 -1.44 8.52
CA GLU A 164 -1.30 -2.18 7.35
C GLU A 164 -0.16 -3.15 7.72
N GLN A 165 0.87 -2.68 8.41
CA GLN A 165 2.08 -3.47 8.64
C GLN A 165 1.89 -4.55 9.72
N VAL A 166 1.07 -4.28 10.74
CA VAL A 166 0.85 -5.16 11.89
C VAL A 166 -0.31 -6.13 11.63
N ASP A 167 -1.45 -5.66 11.13
CA ASP A 167 -2.66 -6.47 11.06
C ASP A 167 -2.90 -7.08 9.68
N VAL A 168 -2.54 -6.36 8.62
CA VAL A 168 -2.82 -6.77 7.24
C VAL A 168 -1.66 -7.58 6.65
N VAL A 169 -0.46 -7.01 6.67
CA VAL A 169 0.74 -7.57 6.01
C VAL A 169 1.34 -8.71 6.81
N GLN A 170 1.29 -8.67 8.14
CA GLN A 170 1.89 -9.74 8.96
C GLN A 170 1.28 -11.10 8.64
N GLN A 171 -0.03 -11.16 8.35
CA GLN A 171 -0.67 -12.41 7.95
C GLN A 171 -0.08 -13.00 6.65
N VAL A 172 0.41 -12.15 5.75
CA VAL A 172 1.07 -12.58 4.52
C VAL A 172 2.47 -13.11 4.85
N TYR A 173 3.21 -12.42 5.72
CA TYR A 173 4.50 -12.90 6.21
C TYR A 173 4.37 -14.28 6.87
N ASP A 174 3.34 -14.47 7.71
CA ASP A 174 3.10 -15.74 8.38
C ASP A 174 2.75 -16.87 7.38
N ARG A 175 1.92 -16.57 6.36
CA ARG A 175 1.56 -17.55 5.32
C ARG A 175 2.73 -17.97 4.43
N HIS A 176 3.69 -17.06 4.21
CA HIS A 176 4.83 -17.25 3.31
C HIS A 176 6.16 -17.15 4.06
N ALA A 177 6.20 -17.57 5.33
CA ALA A 177 7.35 -17.34 6.21
C ALA A 177 8.66 -17.89 5.61
N ASP A 178 8.64 -19.15 5.16
CA ASP A 178 9.82 -19.78 4.51
C ASP A 178 10.30 -18.98 3.29
N VAL A 179 9.38 -18.40 2.51
CA VAL A 179 9.71 -17.63 1.30
C VAL A 179 10.35 -16.29 1.67
N PHE A 180 9.85 -15.61 2.71
CA PHE A 180 10.45 -14.36 3.18
C PHE A 180 11.80 -14.60 3.88
N ASP A 181 11.97 -15.72 4.58
CA ASP A 181 13.26 -16.14 5.14
C ASP A 181 14.29 -16.43 4.03
N ASP A 182 13.87 -17.12 2.96
CA ASP A 182 14.71 -17.37 1.78
C ASP A 182 15.09 -16.06 1.09
N LEU A 183 14.14 -15.12 0.94
CA LEU A 183 14.39 -13.79 0.37
C LEU A 183 15.39 -12.99 1.22
N GLY A 184 15.25 -13.00 2.55
CA GLY A 184 16.19 -12.37 3.47
C GLY A 184 17.58 -13.00 3.42
N THR A 185 17.65 -14.33 3.30
CA THR A 185 18.91 -15.06 3.12
C THR A 185 19.58 -14.69 1.79
N ALA A 186 18.80 -14.61 0.71
CA ALA A 186 19.30 -14.23 -0.60
C ALA A 186 19.84 -12.79 -0.60
N GLU A 187 19.19 -11.88 0.11
CA GLU A 187 19.70 -10.53 0.30
C GLU A 187 21.06 -10.51 1.01
N ALA A 188 21.23 -11.29 2.08
CA ALA A 188 22.49 -11.33 2.83
C ALA A 188 23.71 -11.80 2.00
N VAL A 189 23.47 -12.56 0.93
CA VAL A 189 24.54 -13.09 0.06
C VAL A 189 24.67 -12.34 -1.27
N MET A 190 23.68 -11.52 -1.64
CA MET A 190 23.76 -10.70 -2.85
C MET A 190 24.51 -9.39 -2.57
N PRO A 191 25.47 -8.99 -3.42
CA PRO A 191 26.16 -7.74 -3.24
C PRO A 191 25.21 -6.55 -3.46
N GLY A 192 25.20 -5.63 -2.48
CA GLY A 192 24.47 -4.37 -2.53
C GLY A 192 23.13 -4.42 -1.79
N ASP A 193 22.71 -3.26 -1.33
CA ASP A 193 21.50 -3.05 -0.53
C ASP A 193 20.21 -3.38 -1.31
N GLN A 194 19.46 -4.41 -0.87
CA GLN A 194 18.23 -4.84 -1.53
C GLN A 194 16.95 -4.43 -0.79
N THR A 195 17.05 -4.07 0.49
CA THR A 195 15.96 -3.67 1.38
C THR A 195 15.61 -2.20 1.31
N SER A 196 16.54 -1.34 0.88
CA SER A 196 16.22 0.07 0.70
C SER A 196 15.21 0.29 -0.42
N ILE A 197 14.12 0.96 -0.07
CA ILE A 197 13.07 1.39 -0.96
C ILE A 197 13.38 2.83 -1.41
N PRO A 198 13.47 3.10 -2.73
CA PRO A 198 13.55 4.46 -3.23
C PRO A 198 12.17 5.11 -3.27
N ILE A 199 12.10 6.41 -2.98
CA ILE A 199 10.92 7.22 -3.27
C ILE A 199 11.02 7.71 -4.73
N ALA A 200 10.48 6.91 -5.64
CA ALA A 200 10.51 7.16 -7.09
C ALA A 200 9.36 6.46 -7.83
N ASP A 201 8.91 7.08 -8.92
CA ASP A 201 7.81 6.62 -9.79
C ASP A 201 8.24 5.58 -10.85
N HIS A 202 9.51 5.19 -10.82
CA HIS A 202 10.08 4.17 -11.69
C HIS A 202 11.12 3.32 -10.94
N CYS A 203 11.58 2.23 -11.56
CA CYS A 203 12.63 1.39 -10.99
C CYS A 203 13.98 2.12 -11.05
N THR A 204 14.43 2.64 -9.91
CA THR A 204 15.72 3.33 -9.76
C THR A 204 16.37 2.94 -8.42
N ARG A 205 17.59 3.45 -8.20
CA ARG A 205 18.28 3.44 -6.91
C ARG A 205 18.57 4.85 -6.39
N ASP A 206 17.94 5.86 -6.97
CA ASP A 206 17.99 7.23 -6.47
C ASP A 206 17.02 7.38 -5.30
N ASN A 207 17.29 8.31 -4.38
CA ASN A 207 16.42 8.60 -3.24
C ASN A 207 16.10 7.39 -2.34
N LEU A 208 17.06 6.49 -2.17
CA LEU A 208 16.93 5.34 -1.27
C LEU A 208 16.71 5.76 0.17
N VAL A 209 15.78 5.09 0.84
CA VAL A 209 15.60 5.14 2.28
C VAL A 209 16.11 3.84 2.87
N SER A 210 17.16 3.92 3.68
CA SER A 210 17.76 2.71 4.25
C SER A 210 16.92 2.10 5.37
N LEU A 211 16.77 0.77 5.31
CA LEU A 211 16.22 -0.02 6.40
C LEU A 211 17.12 0.12 7.65
N GLY A 212 18.44 0.20 7.47
CA GLY A 212 19.41 0.41 8.54
C GLY A 212 19.56 -0.82 9.43
N ASP A 213 19.25 -0.66 10.71
CA ASP A 213 19.31 -1.67 11.76
C ASP A 213 17.98 -2.39 12.03
N LEU A 214 16.93 -2.01 11.29
CA LEU A 214 15.58 -2.57 11.42
C LEU A 214 15.48 -3.95 10.77
N ASP A 215 14.64 -4.81 11.33
CA ASP A 215 14.33 -6.14 10.79
C ASP A 215 13.01 -6.10 10.00
N ILE A 216 13.05 -6.40 8.69
CA ILE A 216 11.87 -6.39 7.84
C ILE A 216 10.85 -7.48 8.25
N ALA A 217 11.27 -8.56 8.90
CA ALA A 217 10.36 -9.59 9.40
C ALA A 217 9.57 -9.12 10.63
N ASN A 218 10.08 -8.13 11.37
CA ASN A 218 9.42 -7.57 12.54
C ASN A 218 8.38 -6.51 12.13
N PRO A 219 7.10 -6.68 12.49
CA PRO A 219 6.05 -5.73 12.10
C PRO A 219 6.28 -4.31 12.63
N GLN A 220 6.79 -4.15 13.85
CA GLN A 220 7.03 -2.83 14.44
C GLN A 220 8.18 -2.09 13.77
N ASP A 221 9.19 -2.83 13.34
CA ASP A 221 10.31 -2.30 12.57
C ASP A 221 9.84 -1.86 11.19
N ARG A 222 8.93 -2.60 10.55
CA ARG A 222 8.26 -2.14 9.31
C ARG A 222 7.48 -0.85 9.51
N VAL A 223 6.74 -0.69 10.61
CA VAL A 223 6.06 0.58 10.94
C VAL A 223 7.07 1.73 11.07
N THR A 224 8.17 1.49 11.79
CA THR A 224 9.24 2.48 11.95
C THR A 224 9.87 2.84 10.59
N TYR A 225 10.08 1.84 9.74
CA TYR A 225 10.62 2.04 8.40
C TYR A 225 9.65 2.83 7.50
N TYR A 226 8.35 2.57 7.60
CA TYR A 226 7.32 3.34 6.90
C TYR A 226 7.35 4.82 7.30
N GLY A 227 7.55 5.13 8.59
CA GLY A 227 7.76 6.50 9.05
C GLY A 227 8.98 7.18 8.39
N ARG A 228 10.08 6.45 8.18
CA ARG A 228 11.25 6.96 7.44
C ARG A 228 10.91 7.26 5.97
N LEU A 229 10.12 6.39 5.34
CA LEU A 229 9.67 6.58 3.95
C LEU A 229 8.76 7.81 3.79
N ILE A 230 7.80 8.02 4.71
CA ILE A 230 6.95 9.23 4.70
C ILE A 230 7.81 10.49 4.84
N ASN A 231 8.76 10.49 5.78
CA ASN A 231 9.62 11.66 5.99
C ASN A 231 10.43 11.97 4.73
N ARG A 232 10.98 10.95 4.06
CA ARG A 232 11.71 11.14 2.81
C ARG A 232 10.82 11.67 1.69
N LEU A 233 9.60 11.16 1.58
CA LEU A 233 8.61 11.65 0.61
C LEU A 233 8.37 13.15 0.78
N LYS A 234 8.09 13.59 2.01
CA LYS A 234 7.84 15.00 2.33
C LYS A 234 9.04 15.89 2.02
N GLU A 235 10.25 15.45 2.36
CA GLU A 235 11.49 16.17 2.03
C GLU A 235 11.64 16.42 0.52
N LEU A 236 11.36 15.42 -0.31
CA LEU A 236 11.48 15.51 -1.77
C LEU A 236 10.43 16.44 -2.38
N GLU A 237 9.29 16.59 -1.71
CA GLU A 237 8.15 17.38 -2.18
C GLU A 237 8.09 18.78 -1.58
N GLY A 238 9.01 19.10 -0.65
CA GLY A 238 9.15 20.42 -0.06
C GLY A 238 8.19 20.70 1.10
N HIS A 239 7.80 19.66 1.85
CA HIS A 239 6.92 19.75 3.03
C HIS A 239 7.65 19.62 4.36
#